data_AF-A0A3N4LRF2-F1
#
_entry.id   AF-A0A3N4LRF2-F1
#
_cell.length_a   1.000
_cell.length_b   1.000
_cell.length_c   1.000
_cell.angle_alpha   90.00
_cell.angle_beta   90.00
_cell.angle_gamma   90.00
#
_symmetry.space_group_name_H-M   'P 1'
#
loop_
_entity.id
_entity.type
_entity.pdbx_description
1 polymer ?
#
loop_
_entity_poly.entity_id
_entity_poly.type
_entity_poly.pdbx_seq_one_letter_code
_entity_poly.pdbx_strand_id
1 'polypeptide(L)'
;MEYITRTFDFAAHSISINGLDAPSTTTTTTTNPNSPPSMIDMLKAETDEFEPYDRTLHARLQSLYTDIETCTLKVSQQRRVMPGRALRRFEKALNHEVERDLKLLEQIAKEGEEMRKARGLPDERHKEMVKDWERSMAVMGKLAKGLPATAHKLERAKAAVELIQEKDKKRKRMTE
;
A
#
# COMPACT_ATOMS: atom_id res chain seq x y z
N MET A 1 20.21 52.47 2.44
CA MET A 1 21.29 52.46 3.44
C MET A 1 21.54 53.83 4.06
N GLU A 2 21.45 54.94 3.31
CA GLU A 2 21.66 56.31 3.82
C GLU A 2 20.71 56.73 4.96
N TYR A 3 19.46 56.24 4.97
CA TYR A 3 18.50 56.50 6.04
C TYR A 3 18.98 55.92 7.39
N ILE A 4 19.49 54.69 7.39
CA ILE A 4 19.92 53.99 8.60
C ILE A 4 21.14 54.68 9.20
N THR A 5 22.15 54.98 8.38
CA THR A 5 23.35 55.71 8.81
C THR A 5 22.96 57.05 9.44
N ARG A 6 22.10 57.82 8.76
CA ARG A 6 21.66 59.12 9.26
C ARG A 6 20.90 59.03 10.59
N THR A 7 20.06 58.01 10.78
CA THR A 7 19.35 57.81 12.06
C THR A 7 20.28 57.48 13.21
N PHE A 8 21.31 56.66 12.98
CA PHE A 8 22.31 56.35 14.00
C PHE A 8 23.24 57.53 14.30
N ASP A 9 23.57 58.36 13.30
CA ASP A 9 24.37 59.59 13.49
C ASP A 9 23.67 60.60 14.41
N PHE A 10 22.36 60.78 14.21
CA PHE A 10 21.56 61.65 15.05
C PHE A 10 21.38 61.08 16.46
N ALA A 11 21.19 59.76 16.58
CA ALA A 11 21.01 59.10 17.87
C ALA A 11 22.31 59.05 18.69
N ALA A 12 23.48 58.93 18.06
CA ALA A 12 24.78 58.78 18.71
C ALA A 12 25.07 59.88 19.74
N HIS A 13 24.67 61.13 19.46
CA HIS A 13 24.87 62.28 20.34
C HIS A 13 24.03 62.24 21.63
N SER A 14 23.08 61.31 21.71
CA SER A 14 22.16 61.14 22.86
C SER A 14 22.36 59.81 23.59
N ILE A 15 23.35 59.01 23.17
CA ILE A 15 23.62 57.69 23.71
C ILE A 15 25.01 57.70 24.33
N SER A 16 25.10 57.38 25.61
CA SER A 16 26.35 57.07 26.29
C SER A 16 26.44 55.57 26.55
N ILE A 17 27.54 54.93 26.18
CA ILE A 17 27.81 53.53 26.49
C ILE A 17 28.83 53.50 27.62
N ASN A 18 28.44 52.95 28.77
CA ASN A 18 29.28 52.87 29.97
C ASN A 18 29.87 54.23 30.41
N GLY A 19 29.10 55.31 30.26
CA GLY A 19 29.50 56.66 30.64
C GLY A 19 30.44 57.39 29.66
N LEU A 20 30.71 56.79 28.49
CA LEU A 20 31.42 57.42 27.38
C LEU A 20 30.45 57.73 26.25
N ASP A 21 30.58 58.89 25.61
CA ASP A 21 29.75 59.28 24.48
C ASP A 21 29.92 58.30 23.31
N ALA A 22 28.82 57.92 22.67
CA ALA A 22 28.87 57.03 21.51
C ALA A 22 29.61 57.71 20.35
N PRO A 23 30.52 57.00 19.64
CA PRO A 23 31.30 57.58 18.56
C PRO A 23 30.38 58.00 17.40
N SER A 24 30.41 59.27 17.03
CA SER A 24 29.70 59.76 15.84
C SER A 24 30.40 59.30 14.56
N THR A 25 29.60 58.90 13.59
CA THR A 25 29.98 58.40 12.26
C THR A 25 30.82 59.39 11.44
N THR A 26 30.75 60.69 11.76
CA THR A 26 31.41 61.77 11.02
C THR A 26 32.81 62.11 11.53
N THR A 27 33.20 61.66 12.72
CA THR A 27 34.55 61.89 13.27
C THR A 27 35.51 60.79 12.82
N THR A 28 35.74 60.70 11.51
CA THR A 28 36.96 60.09 10.98
C THR A 28 38.09 61.08 11.18
N THR A 29 38.91 60.93 12.22
CA THR A 29 40.39 61.13 12.23
C THR A 29 40.89 60.96 13.67
N THR A 30 41.18 59.73 14.08
CA THR A 30 42.22 59.50 15.10
C THR A 30 43.15 58.42 14.57
N THR A 31 44.29 58.85 14.06
CA THR A 31 45.46 58.08 13.63
C THR A 31 46.08 57.33 14.81
N ASN A 32 45.37 56.34 15.36
CA ASN A 32 45.93 55.42 16.34
C ASN A 32 45.52 53.98 15.99
N PRO A 33 46.47 53.10 15.59
CA PRO A 33 46.18 51.73 15.16
C PRO A 33 45.65 50.81 16.27
N ASN A 34 45.59 51.28 17.53
CA ASN A 34 45.05 50.55 18.69
C ASN A 34 43.66 51.04 19.15
N SER A 35 42.94 51.79 18.33
CA SER A 35 41.57 52.24 18.65
C SER A 35 40.57 51.11 18.40
N PRO A 36 39.54 50.91 19.25
CA PRO A 36 38.47 49.95 18.96
C PRO A 36 37.75 50.34 17.65
N PRO A 37 37.37 49.37 16.80
CA PRO A 37 36.76 49.65 15.51
C PRO A 37 35.46 50.44 15.66
N SER A 38 35.24 51.40 14.76
CA SER A 38 34.03 52.21 14.74
C SER A 38 32.80 51.33 14.49
N MET A 39 31.64 51.73 15.01
CA MET A 39 30.37 51.03 14.81
C MET A 39 30.04 50.80 13.32
N ILE A 40 30.52 51.69 12.44
CA ILE A 40 30.41 51.53 10.98
C ILE A 40 31.27 50.37 10.46
N ASP A 41 32.49 50.20 10.97
CA ASP A 41 33.37 49.11 10.53
C ASP A 41 32.81 47.77 10.99
N MET A 42 32.16 47.71 12.15
CA MET A 42 31.42 46.52 12.60
C MET A 42 30.17 46.26 11.75
N LEU A 43 29.36 47.28 11.43
CA LEU A 43 28.18 47.12 10.56
C LEU A 43 28.54 46.78 9.11
N LYS A 44 29.67 47.29 8.60
CA LYS A 44 30.19 46.94 7.27
C LYS A 44 30.75 45.52 7.25
N ALA A 45 31.39 45.08 8.33
CA ALA A 45 31.85 43.70 8.46
C ALA A 45 30.68 42.70 8.44
N GLU A 46 29.52 43.06 8.99
CA GLU A 46 28.32 42.20 9.01
C GLU A 46 27.65 42.07 7.62
N THR A 47 27.90 43.00 6.68
CA THR A 47 27.34 42.91 5.32
C THR A 47 28.16 42.09 4.33
N ASP A 48 29.39 41.70 4.67
CA ASP A 48 30.35 41.11 3.72
C ASP A 48 30.68 39.62 3.96
N GLU A 49 30.13 38.97 4.98
CA GLU A 49 30.30 37.52 5.18
C GLU A 49 29.29 36.70 4.37
N PHE A 50 29.33 36.82 3.05
CA PHE A 50 28.58 35.93 2.17
C PHE A 50 29.42 34.68 1.87
N GLU A 51 28.87 33.49 2.11
CA GLU A 51 29.52 32.24 1.68
C GLU A 51 29.70 32.29 0.14
N PRO A 52 30.92 32.07 -0.38
CA PRO A 52 31.15 32.09 -1.81
C PRO A 52 30.28 31.04 -2.51
N TYR A 53 29.62 31.44 -3.60
CA TYR A 53 28.78 30.53 -4.37
C TYR A 53 29.60 29.38 -4.97
N ASP A 54 29.39 28.17 -4.47
CA ASP A 54 30.03 26.97 -4.99
C ASP A 54 29.30 26.46 -6.25
N ARG A 55 29.93 26.69 -7.40
CA ARG A 55 29.45 26.22 -8.70
C ARG A 55 29.39 24.70 -8.81
N THR A 56 30.28 23.99 -8.11
CA THR A 56 30.34 22.53 -8.15
C THR A 56 29.18 21.91 -7.39
N LEU A 57 28.86 22.45 -6.21
CA LEU A 57 27.69 22.08 -5.44
C LEU A 57 26.40 22.39 -6.19
N HIS A 58 26.32 23.55 -6.84
CA HIS A 58 25.15 23.90 -7.65
C HIS A 58 24.96 22.98 -8.86
N ALA A 59 26.03 22.64 -9.59
CA ALA A 59 25.95 21.69 -10.69
C ALA A 59 25.46 20.32 -10.22
N ARG A 60 25.94 19.86 -9.05
CA ARG A 60 25.46 18.61 -8.43
C ARG A 60 23.99 18.69 -8.02
N LEU A 61 23.56 19.82 -7.44
CA LEU A 61 22.17 20.06 -7.07
C LEU A 61 21.26 19.99 -8.30
N GLN A 62 21.63 20.67 -9.39
CA GLN A 62 20.91 20.64 -10.65
C GLN A 62 20.81 19.20 -11.20
N SER A 63 21.92 18.46 -11.23
CA SER A 63 21.91 17.05 -11.64
C SER A 63 20.92 16.23 -10.80
N LEU A 64 20.95 16.38 -9.47
CA LEU A 64 20.09 15.62 -8.57
C LEU A 64 18.61 15.96 -8.77
N TYR A 65 18.27 17.22 -9.05
CA TYR A 65 16.91 17.61 -9.41
C TYR A 65 16.45 16.96 -10.71
N THR A 66 17.30 16.93 -11.74
CA THR A 66 16.98 16.24 -12.99
C THR A 66 16.79 14.73 -12.78
N ASP A 67 17.59 14.10 -11.90
CA ASP A 67 17.45 12.69 -11.56
C ASP A 67 16.12 12.42 -10.82
N ILE A 68 15.73 13.30 -9.90
CA ILE A 68 14.45 13.21 -9.19
C ILE A 68 13.28 13.32 -10.18
N GLU A 69 13.33 14.28 -11.11
CA GLU A 69 12.29 14.47 -12.12
C GLU A 69 12.17 13.25 -13.04
N THR A 70 13.30 12.74 -13.55
CA THR A 70 13.30 11.55 -14.42
C THR A 70 12.81 10.31 -13.68
N CYS A 71 13.18 10.13 -12.41
CA CYS A 71 12.70 9.02 -11.58
C CYS A 71 11.19 9.15 -11.34
N THR A 72 10.70 10.35 -11.02
CA THR A 72 9.27 10.62 -10.81
C THR A 72 8.45 10.32 -12.08
N LEU A 73 8.96 10.72 -13.25
CA LEU A 73 8.36 10.37 -14.54
C LEU A 73 8.36 8.85 -14.78
N LYS A 74 9.47 8.16 -14.52
CA LYS A 74 9.55 6.69 -14.68
C LYS A 74 8.55 5.97 -13.76
N VAL A 75 8.46 6.36 -12.49
CA VAL A 75 7.55 5.74 -11.52
C VAL A 75 6.09 5.99 -11.91
N SER A 76 5.73 7.20 -12.32
CA SER A 76 4.36 7.50 -12.77
C SER A 76 3.99 6.70 -14.03
N GLN A 77 4.90 6.60 -15.00
CA GLN A 77 4.72 5.77 -16.19
C GLN A 77 4.58 4.29 -15.83
N GLN A 78 5.42 3.77 -14.92
CA GLN A 78 5.33 2.39 -14.46
C GLN A 78 4.00 2.11 -13.78
N ARG A 79 3.52 2.99 -12.89
CA ARG A 79 2.21 2.85 -12.23
C ARG A 79 1.06 2.79 -13.24
N ARG A 80 1.15 3.55 -14.34
CA ARG A 80 0.12 3.56 -15.39
C ARG A 80 0.20 2.32 -16.30
N VAL A 81 1.39 1.88 -16.68
CA VAL A 81 1.58 0.88 -17.75
C VAL A 81 1.74 -0.54 -17.20
N MET A 82 2.42 -0.72 -16.06
CA MET A 82 2.76 -2.05 -15.53
C MET A 82 1.53 -2.89 -15.18
N PRO A 83 0.47 -2.37 -14.51
CA PRO A 83 -0.70 -3.17 -14.19
C PRO A 83 -1.38 -3.75 -15.44
N GLY A 84 -1.59 -2.91 -16.47
CA GLY A 84 -2.18 -3.35 -17.73
C GLY A 84 -1.29 -4.33 -18.49
N ARG A 85 0.03 -4.16 -18.45
CA ARG A 85 0.98 -5.10 -19.07
C ARG A 85 1.01 -6.44 -18.34
N ALA A 86 0.97 -6.43 -17.01
CA ALA A 86 0.92 -7.64 -16.19
C ALA A 86 -0.38 -8.42 -16.45
N LEU A 87 -1.53 -7.75 -16.43
CA LEU A 87 -2.83 -8.36 -16.71
C LEU A 87 -2.84 -9.07 -18.07
N ARG A 88 -2.42 -8.39 -19.15
CA ARG A 88 -2.37 -9.00 -20.49
C ARG A 88 -1.43 -10.22 -20.56
N ARG A 89 -0.34 -10.19 -19.81
CA ARG A 89 0.59 -11.34 -19.72
C ARG A 89 -0.05 -12.52 -19.00
N PHE A 90 -0.71 -12.26 -17.87
CA PHE A 90 -1.43 -13.30 -17.12
C PHE A 90 -2.60 -13.87 -17.92
N GLU A 91 -3.41 -13.03 -18.55
CA GLU A 91 -4.52 -13.45 -19.41
C GLU A 91 -4.02 -14.35 -20.55
N LYS A 92 -2.94 -13.95 -21.23
CA LYS A 92 -2.35 -14.76 -22.29
C LYS A 92 -1.82 -16.10 -21.77
N ALA A 93 -1.16 -16.10 -20.62
CA ALA A 93 -0.63 -17.33 -20.01
C ALA A 93 -1.76 -18.29 -19.60
N LEU A 94 -2.80 -17.75 -18.95
CA LEU A 94 -3.96 -18.53 -18.51
C LEU A 94 -4.74 -19.10 -19.69
N ASN A 95 -5.02 -18.30 -20.72
CA ASN A 95 -5.70 -18.77 -21.92
C ASN A 95 -4.89 -19.86 -22.62
N HIS A 96 -3.56 -19.75 -22.62
CA HIS A 96 -2.70 -20.78 -23.18
C HIS A 96 -2.70 -22.08 -22.35
N GLU A 97 -2.77 -21.98 -21.03
CA GLU A 97 -2.93 -23.15 -20.14
C GLU A 97 -4.28 -23.83 -20.33
N VAL A 98 -5.37 -23.06 -20.31
CA VAL A 98 -6.72 -23.59 -20.55
C VAL A 98 -6.82 -24.27 -21.92
N GLU A 99 -6.27 -23.67 -22.96
CA GLU A 99 -6.24 -24.26 -24.30
C GLU A 99 -5.44 -25.58 -24.34
N ARG A 100 -4.32 -25.66 -23.59
CA ARG A 100 -3.53 -26.90 -23.46
C ARG A 100 -4.32 -27.98 -22.75
N ASP A 101 -4.98 -27.65 -21.65
CA ASP A 101 -5.76 -28.59 -20.85
C ASP A 101 -6.98 -29.10 -21.63
N LEU A 102 -7.67 -28.22 -22.35
CA LEU A 102 -8.78 -28.61 -23.23
C LEU A 102 -8.34 -29.57 -24.32
N LYS A 103 -7.19 -29.31 -24.97
CA LYS A 103 -6.62 -30.23 -25.98
C LYS A 103 -6.26 -31.57 -25.38
N LEU A 104 -5.68 -31.60 -24.19
CA LEU A 104 -5.34 -32.84 -23.50
C LEU A 104 -6.60 -33.64 -23.16
N LEU A 105 -7.64 -32.98 -22.65
CA LEU A 105 -8.94 -33.61 -22.36
C LEU A 105 -9.60 -34.16 -23.62
N GLU A 106 -9.54 -33.42 -24.74
CA GLU A 106 -10.04 -33.89 -26.03
C GLU A 106 -9.29 -35.12 -26.52
N GLN A 107 -7.96 -35.15 -26.37
CA GLN A 107 -7.14 -36.32 -26.71
C GLN A 107 -7.49 -37.52 -25.85
N ILE A 108 -7.59 -37.35 -24.52
CA ILE A 108 -7.99 -38.42 -23.60
C ILE A 108 -9.40 -38.95 -23.94
N ALA A 109 -10.33 -38.05 -24.28
CA ALA A 109 -11.68 -38.45 -24.67
C ALA A 109 -11.67 -39.26 -25.96
N LYS A 110 -10.90 -38.84 -26.97
CA LYS A 110 -10.72 -39.59 -28.23
C LYS A 110 -10.05 -40.94 -28.01
N GLU A 111 -8.99 -41.00 -27.22
CA GLU A 111 -8.31 -42.25 -26.88
C GLU A 111 -9.24 -43.20 -26.11
N GLY A 112 -10.04 -42.68 -25.19
CA GLY A 112 -11.05 -43.44 -24.47
C GLY A 112 -12.14 -44.01 -25.40
N GLU A 113 -12.63 -43.21 -26.34
CA GLU A 113 -13.57 -43.62 -27.41
C GLU A 113 -12.97 -44.73 -28.28
N GLU A 114 -11.73 -44.57 -28.75
CA GLU A 114 -11.06 -45.57 -29.60
C GLU A 114 -10.77 -46.87 -28.84
N MET A 115 -10.31 -46.78 -27.59
CA MET A 115 -10.15 -47.95 -26.70
C MET A 115 -11.49 -48.66 -26.45
N ARG A 116 -12.58 -47.91 -26.33
CA ARG A 116 -13.93 -48.46 -26.15
C ARG A 116 -14.39 -49.22 -27.38
N LYS A 117 -14.19 -48.67 -28.58
CA LYS A 117 -14.48 -49.33 -29.87
C LYS A 117 -13.62 -50.59 -30.03
N ALA A 118 -12.31 -50.50 -29.74
CA ALA A 118 -11.37 -51.62 -29.85
C ALA A 118 -11.70 -52.79 -28.89
N ARG A 119 -12.24 -52.51 -27.71
CA ARG A 119 -12.71 -53.53 -26.75
C ARG A 119 -14.09 -54.11 -27.07
N GLY A 120 -14.78 -53.62 -28.10
CA GLY A 120 -16.12 -54.08 -28.46
C GLY A 120 -17.16 -53.84 -27.36
N LEU A 121 -16.94 -52.86 -26.48
CA LEU A 121 -17.87 -52.56 -25.39
C LEU A 121 -19.16 -51.93 -25.96
N PRO A 122 -20.35 -52.49 -25.69
CA PRO A 122 -21.61 -51.95 -26.20
C PRO A 122 -21.82 -50.52 -25.71
N ASP A 123 -22.02 -49.59 -26.65
CA ASP A 123 -22.23 -48.16 -26.38
C ASP A 123 -23.39 -47.90 -25.41
N GLU A 124 -24.45 -48.68 -25.55
CA GLU A 124 -25.68 -48.53 -24.77
C GLU A 124 -25.48 -48.81 -23.28
N ARG A 125 -24.66 -49.79 -22.90
CA ARG A 125 -24.38 -50.09 -21.49
C ARG A 125 -23.62 -48.96 -20.81
N HIS A 126 -22.70 -48.31 -21.53
CA HIS A 126 -21.98 -47.17 -20.99
C HIS A 126 -22.90 -45.97 -20.80
N LYS A 127 -23.78 -45.69 -21.76
CA LYS A 127 -24.79 -44.63 -21.64
C LYS A 127 -25.75 -44.88 -20.48
N GLU A 128 -26.17 -46.12 -20.25
CA GLU A 128 -26.95 -46.50 -19.07
C GLU A 128 -26.18 -46.25 -17.78
N MET A 129 -24.91 -46.69 -17.70
CA MET A 129 -24.06 -46.48 -16.54
C MET A 129 -23.86 -44.99 -16.23
N VAL A 130 -23.66 -44.14 -17.24
CA VAL A 130 -23.56 -42.68 -17.07
C VAL A 130 -24.87 -42.11 -16.54
N LYS A 131 -26.02 -42.48 -17.12
CA LYS A 131 -27.33 -42.03 -16.64
C LYS A 131 -27.61 -42.48 -15.20
N ASP A 132 -27.24 -43.70 -14.84
CA ASP A 132 -27.42 -44.22 -13.48
C ASP A 132 -26.51 -43.51 -12.48
N TRP A 133 -25.27 -43.19 -12.88
CA TRP A 133 -24.35 -42.37 -12.09
C TRP A 133 -24.90 -40.95 -11.87
N GLU A 134 -25.41 -40.29 -12.92
CA GLU A 134 -26.05 -38.98 -12.83
C GLU A 134 -27.26 -38.98 -11.89
N ARG A 135 -28.13 -40.00 -12.01
CA ARG A 135 -29.28 -40.18 -11.11
C ARG A 135 -28.83 -40.38 -9.67
N SER A 136 -27.83 -41.23 -9.44
CA SER A 136 -27.26 -41.48 -8.11
C SER A 136 -26.68 -40.20 -7.49
N MET A 137 -25.90 -39.44 -8.26
CA MET A 137 -25.35 -38.16 -7.83
C MET A 137 -26.44 -37.13 -7.52
N ALA A 138 -27.53 -37.10 -8.29
CA ALA A 138 -28.67 -36.24 -8.00
C ALA A 138 -29.38 -36.62 -6.69
N VAL A 139 -29.55 -37.91 -6.42
CA VAL A 139 -30.12 -38.41 -5.15
C VAL A 139 -29.20 -38.08 -3.98
N MET A 140 -27.89 -38.34 -4.12
CA MET A 140 -26.87 -37.96 -3.14
C MET A 140 -26.87 -36.45 -2.86
N GLY A 141 -26.97 -35.61 -3.89
CA GLY A 141 -27.06 -34.17 -3.73
C GLY A 141 -28.32 -33.73 -2.98
N LYS A 142 -29.47 -34.38 -3.21
CA LYS A 142 -30.70 -34.14 -2.44
C LYS A 142 -30.54 -34.58 -0.99
N LEU A 143 -29.91 -35.74 -0.75
CA LEU A 143 -29.65 -36.25 0.59
C LEU A 143 -28.70 -35.32 1.36
N ALA A 144 -27.60 -34.89 0.74
CA ALA A 144 -26.65 -33.95 1.33
C ALA A 144 -27.33 -32.62 1.74
N LYS A 145 -28.26 -32.11 0.92
CA LYS A 145 -29.08 -30.93 1.25
C LYS A 145 -30.12 -31.20 2.35
N GLY A 146 -30.66 -32.41 2.43
CA GLY A 146 -31.69 -32.79 3.41
C GLY A 146 -31.16 -33.17 4.79
N LEU A 147 -29.93 -33.70 4.87
CA LEU A 147 -29.28 -34.17 6.09
C LEU A 147 -29.25 -33.12 7.22
N PRO A 148 -28.90 -31.84 6.98
CA PRO A 148 -28.92 -30.81 8.02
C PRO A 148 -30.31 -30.58 8.61
N ALA A 149 -31.36 -30.58 7.76
CA ALA A 149 -32.72 -30.38 8.23
C ALA A 149 -33.21 -31.56 9.09
N THR A 150 -32.85 -32.79 8.72
CA THR A 150 -33.14 -33.98 9.54
C THR A 150 -32.34 -33.98 10.84
N ALA A 151 -31.08 -33.55 10.82
CA ALA A 151 -30.25 -33.41 12.01
C ALA A 151 -30.85 -32.39 12.99
N HIS A 152 -31.26 -31.22 12.51
CA HIS A 152 -31.93 -30.21 13.35
C HIS A 152 -33.25 -30.72 13.96
N LYS A 153 -34.06 -31.48 13.20
CA LYS A 153 -35.28 -32.09 13.75
C LYS A 153 -34.96 -33.11 14.85
N LEU A 154 -33.89 -33.89 14.68
CA LEU A 154 -33.44 -34.87 15.66
C LEU A 154 -32.91 -34.20 16.93
N GLU A 155 -32.11 -33.13 16.82
CA GLU A 155 -31.65 -32.34 17.98
C GLU A 155 -32.82 -31.71 18.73
N ARG A 156 -33.83 -31.18 18.01
CA ARG A 156 -35.06 -30.66 18.66
C ARG A 156 -35.85 -31.75 19.37
N ALA A 157 -35.94 -32.94 18.78
CA ALA A 157 -36.63 -34.08 19.41
C ALA A 157 -35.89 -34.54 20.67
N LYS A 158 -34.54 -34.60 20.65
CA LYS A 158 -33.73 -34.90 21.84
C LYS A 158 -33.97 -33.88 22.96
N ALA A 159 -33.90 -32.58 22.64
CA ALA A 159 -34.16 -31.52 23.61
C ALA A 159 -35.57 -31.63 24.22
N ALA A 160 -36.58 -31.98 23.43
CA ALA A 160 -37.94 -32.19 23.94
C ALA A 160 -38.03 -33.38 24.91
N VAL A 161 -37.34 -34.49 24.59
CA VAL A 161 -37.28 -35.66 25.48
C VAL A 161 -36.59 -35.32 26.80
N GLU A 162 -35.48 -34.58 26.76
CA GLU A 162 -34.77 -34.13 27.97
C GLU A 162 -35.67 -33.29 28.88
N LEU A 163 -36.44 -32.35 28.32
CA LEU A 163 -37.38 -31.53 29.07
C LEU A 163 -38.49 -32.36 29.73
N ILE A 164 -39.01 -33.37 29.03
CA ILE A 164 -40.03 -34.28 29.58
C ILE A 164 -39.44 -35.08 30.75
N GLN A 165 -38.24 -35.64 30.57
CA GLN A 165 -37.55 -36.38 31.63
C GLN A 165 -37.24 -35.51 32.85
N GLU A 166 -36.87 -34.25 32.65
CA GLU A 166 -36.62 -33.32 33.75
C GLU A 166 -37.91 -32.97 34.51
N LYS A 167 -39.03 -32.76 33.79
CA LYS A 167 -40.36 -32.55 34.39
C LYS A 167 -40.82 -33.76 35.20
N ASP A 168 -40.65 -34.97 34.69
CA ASP A 168 -41.02 -36.20 35.40
C ASP A 168 -40.18 -36.39 36.68
N LYS A 169 -38.87 -36.11 36.61
CA LYS A 169 -37.98 -36.11 37.79
C LYS A 169 -38.39 -35.06 38.84
N LYS A 170 -38.87 -33.88 38.42
CA LYS A 170 -39.37 -32.84 39.35
C LYS A 170 -40.71 -33.22 39.97
N ARG A 171 -41.63 -33.85 39.22
CA ARG A 171 -42.91 -34.34 39.76
C ARG A 171 -42.69 -35.40 40.84
N LYS A 172 -41.82 -36.40 40.60
CA LYS A 172 -41.51 -37.45 41.58
C LYS A 172 -40.96 -36.89 42.89
N ARG A 173 -40.11 -35.86 42.82
CA ARG A 173 -39.53 -35.16 43.98
C ARG A 173 -40.52 -34.29 44.79
N MET A 174 -41.71 -34.00 44.26
CA MET A 174 -42.76 -33.25 44.99
C MET A 174 -43.77 -34.18 45.67
N THR A 175 -43.76 -35.47 45.35
CA THR A 175 -44.68 -36.48 45.89
C THR A 175 -44.03 -37.37 46.96
N GLU A 176 -42.73 -37.22 47.19
CA GLU A 176 -41.96 -37.77 48.32
C GLU A 176 -41.69 -36.66 49.34
#